data_AF-A0A2V5KER2-F1
#
_entry.id   AF-A0A2V5KER2-F1
#
_cell.length_a   1.000
_cell.length_b   1.000
_cell.length_c   1.000
_cell.angle_alpha   90.00
_cell.angle_beta   90.00
_cell.angle_gamma   90.00
#
_symmetry.space_group_name_H-M   'P 1'
#
loop_
_entity.id
_entity.type
_entity.pdbx_description
1 polymer ?
#
loop_
_entity_poly.entity_id
_entity_poly.type
_entity_poly.pdbx_seq_one_letter_code
_entity_poly.pdbx_strand_id
1 'polypeptide(L)'
;MLMKTDTLQDSLDKYRSKIAGSARNRAAAYELALVSGRSYKPGDQISYYIKATPKKVPAYEAAKLASDFDTQNRDENVDYYVAKLDELVKKFSGLTEAASAPKQESLAL
;
A
#
# COMPACT_ATOMS: atom_id res chain seq x y z
N MET A 1 4.26 -5.82 12.10
CA MET A 1 3.16 -5.02 11.51
C MET A 1 3.50 -4.73 10.06
N LEU A 2 2.58 -5.02 9.14
CA LEU A 2 2.72 -4.67 7.72
C LEU A 2 2.28 -3.21 7.54
N MET A 3 3.22 -2.34 7.17
CA MET A 3 2.94 -0.94 6.87
C MET A 3 3.58 -0.54 5.55
N LYS A 4 2.98 0.46 4.90
CA LYS A 4 3.47 1.06 3.67
C LYS A 4 3.95 2.47 3.98
N THR A 5 5.09 2.84 3.40
CA THR A 5 5.63 4.21 3.47
C THR A 5 5.62 4.80 2.08
N ASP A 6 4.93 5.93 1.92
CA ASP A 6 4.91 6.70 0.67
C ASP A 6 5.49 8.10 0.91
N THR A 7 6.21 8.59 -0.09
CA THR A 7 6.74 9.97 -0.10
C THR A 7 5.80 10.90 -0.84
N LEU A 8 5.42 12.01 -0.22
CA LEU A 8 4.62 13.06 -0.85
C LEU A 8 5.41 13.74 -1.97
N GLN A 9 4.92 13.66 -3.19
CA GLN A 9 5.59 14.22 -4.39
C GLN A 9 5.15 15.66 -4.71
N ASP A 10 4.00 16.06 -4.21
CA ASP A 10 3.36 17.35 -4.47
C ASP A 10 2.92 17.93 -3.13
N SER A 11 2.67 19.25 -3.06
CA SER A 11 2.03 19.85 -1.90
C SER A 11 0.59 19.36 -1.74
N LEU A 12 0.05 19.48 -0.54
CA LEU A 12 -1.33 19.09 -0.23
C LEU A 12 -2.35 19.89 -1.05
N ASP A 13 -2.11 21.18 -1.28
CA ASP A 13 -2.98 22.01 -2.12
C ASP A 13 -2.96 21.57 -3.58
N LYS A 14 -1.77 21.30 -4.13
CA LYS A 14 -1.64 20.80 -5.50
C LYS A 14 -2.28 19.43 -5.66
N TYR A 15 -2.19 18.57 -4.65
CA TYR A 15 -2.92 17.30 -4.62
C TYR A 15 -4.44 17.53 -4.65
N ARG A 16 -4.99 18.39 -3.76
CA ARG A 16 -6.43 18.72 -3.73
C ARG A 16 -6.92 19.23 -5.08
N SER A 17 -6.18 20.14 -5.72
CA SER A 17 -6.53 20.65 -7.05
C SER A 17 -6.54 19.55 -8.12
N LYS A 18 -5.58 18.61 -8.08
CA LYS A 18 -5.55 17.47 -9.00
C LYS A 18 -6.72 16.50 -8.78
N ILE A 19 -7.12 16.25 -7.53
CA ILE A 19 -8.30 15.44 -7.21
C ILE A 19 -9.58 16.13 -7.72
N ALA A 20 -9.75 17.43 -7.45
CA ALA A 20 -10.91 18.19 -7.90
C ALA A 20 -11.01 18.24 -9.44
N GLY A 21 -9.88 18.36 -10.13
CA GLY A 21 -9.80 18.32 -11.59
C GLY A 21 -9.80 16.91 -12.19
N SER A 22 -10.01 15.84 -11.39
CA SER A 22 -9.94 14.43 -11.84
C SER A 22 -8.63 14.03 -12.54
N ALA A 23 -7.55 14.80 -12.34
CA ALA A 23 -6.24 14.57 -12.92
C ALA A 23 -5.40 13.55 -12.13
N ARG A 24 -5.91 13.07 -10.99
CA ARG A 24 -5.25 12.08 -10.14
C ARG A 24 -6.27 11.29 -9.32
N ASN A 25 -5.95 10.03 -9.01
CA ASN A 25 -6.69 9.22 -8.05
C ASN A 25 -6.33 9.57 -6.60
N ARG A 26 -7.27 9.36 -5.67
CA ARG A 26 -7.02 9.52 -4.24
C ARG A 26 -5.95 8.55 -3.74
N ALA A 27 -5.09 9.03 -2.86
CA ALA A 27 -3.99 8.28 -2.30
C ALA A 27 -3.99 8.36 -0.77
N ALA A 28 -3.92 7.20 -0.12
CA ALA A 28 -3.96 7.06 1.34
C ALA A 28 -3.01 8.02 2.07
N ALA A 29 -1.76 8.11 1.63
CA ALA A 29 -0.77 9.01 2.22
C ALA A 29 -1.21 10.48 2.22
N TYR A 30 -1.79 10.95 1.12
CA TYR A 30 -2.25 12.33 1.02
C TYR A 30 -3.52 12.56 1.83
N GLU A 31 -4.48 11.63 1.82
CA GLU A 31 -5.70 11.74 2.63
C GLU A 31 -5.34 11.77 4.14
N LEU A 32 -4.39 10.93 4.58
CA LEU A 32 -3.88 10.95 5.95
C LEU A 32 -3.15 12.25 6.29
N ALA A 33 -2.32 12.76 5.37
CA ALA A 33 -1.66 14.05 5.54
C ALA A 33 -2.68 15.16 5.78
N LEU A 34 -3.74 15.20 4.96
CA LEU A 34 -4.82 16.19 5.05
C LEU A 34 -5.57 16.12 6.37
N VAL A 35 -5.86 14.90 6.86
CA VAL A 35 -6.60 14.68 8.12
C VAL A 35 -5.74 14.98 9.35
N SER A 36 -4.42 14.76 9.27
CA SER A 36 -3.52 14.93 10.41
C SER A 36 -3.40 16.37 10.93
N GLY A 37 -3.76 17.37 10.12
CA GLY A 37 -3.54 18.79 10.41
C GLY A 37 -2.07 19.22 10.46
N ARG A 38 -1.11 18.33 10.17
CA ARG A 38 0.32 18.64 10.17
C ARG A 38 0.72 19.33 8.87
N SER A 39 1.70 20.24 8.97
CA SER A 39 2.26 20.97 7.83
C SER A 39 3.24 20.11 7.02
N TYR A 40 2.70 19.11 6.32
CA TYR A 40 3.48 18.25 5.43
C TYR A 40 3.94 18.98 4.17
N LYS A 41 5.17 18.69 3.74
CA LYS A 41 5.83 19.24 2.56
C LYS A 41 6.17 18.14 1.54
N PRO A 42 6.35 18.49 0.26
CA PRO A 42 6.94 17.56 -0.70
C PRO A 42 8.27 17.01 -0.19
N GLY A 43 8.48 15.71 -0.30
CA GLY A 43 9.62 14.98 0.27
C GLY A 43 9.30 14.32 1.61
N ASP A 44 8.25 14.72 2.32
CA ASP A 44 7.87 14.07 3.57
C ASP A 44 7.35 12.65 3.33
N GLN A 45 7.68 11.76 4.26
CA GLN A 45 7.23 10.38 4.25
C GLN A 45 6.04 10.17 5.18
N ILE A 46 5.09 9.37 4.72
CA ILE A 46 3.93 8.95 5.49
C ILE A 46 3.89 7.44 5.52
N SER A 47 4.03 6.90 6.73
CA SER A 47 3.88 5.48 7.01
C SER A 47 2.47 5.20 7.50
N TYR A 48 1.79 4.22 6.89
CA TYR A 48 0.40 3.88 7.19
C TYR A 48 0.12 2.39 7.02
N TYR A 49 -0.97 1.94 7.64
CA TYR A 49 -1.54 0.61 7.45
C TYR A 49 -3.03 0.70 7.10
N ILE A 50 -3.60 -0.40 6.62
CA ILE A 50 -5.02 -0.51 6.30
C ILE A 50 -5.70 -1.18 7.48
N LYS A 51 -6.66 -0.49 8.09
CA LYS A 51 -7.44 -1.01 9.21
C LYS A 51 -8.65 -1.82 8.73
N ALA A 52 -9.09 -2.76 9.55
CA ALA A 52 -10.33 -3.49 9.30
C ALA A 52 -11.53 -2.52 9.38
N THR A 53 -12.48 -2.71 8.47
CA THR A 53 -13.70 -1.90 8.40
C THR A 53 -14.90 -2.84 8.29
N PRO A 54 -16.04 -2.50 8.93
CA PRO A 54 -17.24 -3.35 8.91
C PRO A 54 -17.89 -3.42 7.53
N LYS A 55 -17.61 -2.45 6.66
CA LYS A 55 -18.04 -2.41 5.26
C LYS A 55 -16.83 -2.30 4.37
N LYS A 56 -16.89 -2.89 3.17
CA LYS A 56 -15.83 -2.76 2.18
C LYS A 56 -15.74 -1.31 1.70
N VAL A 57 -14.70 -0.60 2.12
CA VAL A 57 -14.38 0.77 1.71
C VAL A 57 -13.10 0.79 0.88
N PRO A 58 -12.87 1.85 0.08
CA PRO A 58 -11.58 2.05 -0.58
C PRO A 58 -10.42 2.08 0.42
N ALA A 59 -9.27 1.52 0.02
CA ALA A 59 -8.10 1.43 0.89
C ALA A 59 -7.62 2.79 1.44
N TYR A 60 -7.80 3.89 0.68
CA TYR A 60 -7.43 5.22 1.15
C TYR A 60 -8.32 5.72 2.31
N GLU A 61 -9.56 5.25 2.43
CA GLU A 61 -10.46 5.58 3.55
C GLU A 61 -10.21 4.70 4.77
N ALA A 62 -9.81 3.46 4.55
CA ALA A 62 -9.43 2.53 5.62
C ALA A 62 -7.98 2.73 6.12
N ALA A 63 -7.23 3.67 5.55
CA ALA A 63 -5.85 3.91 5.94
C ALA A 63 -5.77 4.60 7.32
N LYS A 64 -4.75 4.25 8.10
CA LYS A 64 -4.45 4.83 9.43
C LYS A 64 -2.94 5.01 9.58
N LEU A 65 -2.52 6.06 10.28
CA LEU A 65 -1.09 6.34 10.47
C LEU A 65 -0.43 5.21 11.24
N ALA A 66 0.79 4.84 10.85
CA ALA A 66 1.56 3.81 11.54
C ALA A 66 1.86 4.17 12.99
N SER A 67 1.93 5.47 13.32
CA SER A 67 2.05 5.95 14.69
C SER A 67 0.87 5.57 15.60
N ASP A 68 -0.30 5.31 15.00
CA ASP A 68 -1.54 5.04 15.71
C ASP A 68 -1.82 3.53 15.82
N PHE A 69 -0.81 2.71 15.53
CA PHE A 69 -0.90 1.27 15.68
C PHE A 69 -0.76 0.85 17.14
N ASP A 70 -1.73 0.07 17.62
CA ASP A 70 -1.71 -0.51 18.94
C ASP A 70 -1.38 -2.01 18.84
N THR A 71 -0.28 -2.42 19.46
CA THR A 71 0.16 -3.83 19.47
C THR A 71 -0.74 -4.73 20.31
N GLN A 72 -1.44 -4.16 21.30
CA GLN A 72 -2.37 -4.88 22.16
C GLN A 72 -3.75 -4.99 21.52
N ASN A 73 -4.16 -3.98 20.75
CA ASN A 73 -5.45 -3.92 20.05
C ASN A 73 -5.24 -3.77 18.55
N ARG A 74 -4.74 -4.85 17.94
CA ARG A 74 -4.45 -4.94 16.51
C ARG A 74 -5.72 -4.79 15.67
N ASP A 75 -5.82 -3.68 14.95
CA ASP A 75 -6.96 -3.33 14.09
C ASP A 75 -6.62 -3.39 12.59
N GLU A 76 -5.47 -3.96 12.19
CA GLU A 76 -5.13 -4.09 10.78
C GLU A 76 -6.02 -5.08 10.02
N ASN A 77 -6.20 -4.83 8.73
CA ASN A 77 -6.95 -5.70 7.83
C ASN A 77 -6.04 -6.78 7.23
N VAL A 78 -5.93 -7.92 7.90
CA VAL A 78 -5.10 -9.05 7.44
C VAL A 78 -5.54 -9.55 6.06
N ASP A 79 -6.85 -9.71 5.84
CA ASP A 79 -7.41 -10.21 4.57
C ASP A 79 -7.02 -9.31 3.38
N TYR A 80 -7.01 -7.99 3.59
CA TYR A 80 -6.56 -7.03 2.58
C TYR A 80 -5.10 -7.30 2.16
N TYR A 81 -4.22 -7.55 3.12
CA TYR A 81 -2.81 -7.81 2.83
C TYR A 81 -2.60 -9.17 2.17
N VAL A 82 -3.31 -10.20 2.61
CA VAL A 82 -3.28 -11.54 1.97
C VAL A 82 -3.74 -11.44 0.52
N ALA A 83 -4.89 -10.81 0.26
CA ALA A 83 -5.39 -10.60 -1.10
C ALA A 83 -4.40 -9.81 -1.98
N LYS A 84 -3.68 -8.85 -1.39
CA LYS A 84 -2.66 -8.09 -2.13
C LYS A 84 -1.45 -8.92 -2.50
N LEU A 85 -1.05 -9.86 -1.64
CA LEU A 85 0.00 -10.83 -1.94
C LEU A 85 -0.43 -11.77 -3.05
N ASP A 86 -1.68 -12.27 -3.02
CA ASP A 86 -2.20 -13.13 -4.08
C ASP A 86 -2.25 -12.42 -5.43
N GLU A 87 -2.70 -11.16 -5.46
CA GLU A 87 -2.65 -10.32 -6.67
C GLU A 87 -1.22 -10.16 -7.19
N LEU A 88 -0.25 -10.02 -6.29
CA LEU A 88 1.15 -9.89 -6.65
C LEU A 88 1.67 -11.19 -7.25
N VAL A 89 1.52 -12.32 -6.55
CA VAL A 89 1.91 -13.65 -7.04
C VAL A 89 1.31 -13.92 -8.43
N LYS A 90 0.02 -13.62 -8.62
CA LYS A 90 -0.64 -13.78 -9.92
C LYS A 90 0.00 -12.95 -11.04
N LYS A 91 0.44 -11.71 -10.77
CA LYS A 91 1.13 -10.87 -11.77
C LYS A 91 2.49 -11.44 -12.18
N PHE A 92 3.14 -12.17 -11.28
CA PHE A 92 4.46 -12.77 -11.50
C PHE A 92 4.38 -14.25 -11.90
N SER A 93 3.19 -14.81 -12.13
CA SER A 93 3.03 -16.24 -12.42
C SER A 93 3.84 -16.69 -13.65
N GLY A 94 3.90 -15.86 -14.70
CA GLY A 94 4.70 -16.15 -15.89
C GLY A 94 6.22 -16.15 -15.68
N LEU A 95 6.72 -15.52 -14.60
CA LEU A 95 8.13 -15.58 -14.20
C LEU A 95 8.42 -16.81 -13.32
N THR A 96 7.44 -17.24 -12.52
CA THR A 96 7.58 -18.42 -11.66
C THR A 96 7.41 -19.75 -12.39
N GLU A 97 6.66 -19.78 -13.49
CA GLU A 97 6.51 -20.98 -14.34
C GLU A 97 7.80 -21.34 -15.11
N ALA A 98 8.65 -20.35 -15.42
CA ALA A 98 9.97 -20.60 -16.03
C ALA A 98 11.00 -21.16 -15.02
N ALA A 99 10.73 -21.09 -13.72
CA ALA A 99 11.62 -21.58 -12.67
C ALA A 99 11.36 -23.05 -12.29
N SER A 100 10.32 -23.69 -12.82
CA SER A 100 10.03 -25.11 -12.55
C SER A 100 10.67 -26.03 -13.58
N ALA A 101 11.99 -26.22 -13.43
CA ALA A 101 12.73 -27.49 -13.49
C ALA A 101 14.17 -27.22 -13.95
N PRO A 102 15.20 -27.36 -13.09
CA PRO A 102 16.56 -27.55 -13.60
C PRO A 102 16.55 -28.89 -14.34
N LYS A 103 16.66 -28.87 -15.68
CA LYS A 103 16.98 -30.06 -16.45
C LYS A 103 18.43 -30.40 -16.14
N GLN A 104 18.64 -31.23 -15.13
CA GLN A 104 19.96 -31.70 -14.73
C GLN A 104 20.51 -32.51 -15.90
N GLU A 105 21.47 -31.95 -16.66
CA GLU A 105 22.17 -32.71 -17.69
C GLU A 105 23.06 -33.74 -17.00
N SER A 106 22.69 -35.01 -17.07
CA SER A 106 23.58 -36.10 -16.68
C SER A 106 24.65 -36.24 -17.75
N LEU A 107 25.89 -35.90 -17.42
CA LEU A 107 27.06 -36.22 -18.23
C LEU A 107 27.20 -37.75 -18.25
N ALA A 108 27.01 -38.38 -19.40
CA ALA A 108 27.37 -39.78 -19.58
C ALA A 108 28.90 -39.87 -19.65
N LEU A 109 29.50 -40.48 -18.62
CA LEU A 109 30.91 -40.87 -18.57
C LEU A 109 31.11 -42.22 -19.27
#